data_AF-A0A351BY39-F1
#
_entry.id   AF-A0A351BY39-F1
#
_cell.length_a   1.000
_cell.length_b   1.000
_cell.length_c   1.000
_cell.angle_alpha   90.00
_cell.angle_beta   90.00
_cell.angle_gamma   90.00
#
_symmetry.space_group_name_H-M   'P 1'
#
loop_
_entity.id
_entity.type
_entity.pdbx_description
1 polymer ?
#
loop_
_entity_poly.entity_id
_entity_poly.type
_entity_poly.pdbx_seq_one_letter_code
_entity_poly.pdbx_strand_id
1 'polypeptide(L)'
;IKFAAMSKDSEFIIMFMDEYKDKLIPAFKINLEKYANAYLNFSNNNFINSLDLLKKIKFDIPSFKYEIRNLQIMNFYELKDFESLEYILDSYKHYAYNSRNLSLSAKINIQNFIKYITALCRFTENKKSVEIQQLRKEIENDKIITKYWLLEKVNELDNLK
;
A
#
# COMPACT_ATOMS: atom_id res chain seq x y z
N ILE A 1 -5.21 11.39 -4.91
CA ILE A 1 -5.44 10.56 -3.70
C ILE A 1 -4.18 9.79 -3.29
N LYS A 2 -3.78 8.71 -3.97
CA LYS A 2 -2.62 7.86 -3.54
C LYS A 2 -1.34 8.63 -3.28
N PHE A 3 -0.88 9.40 -4.28
CA PHE A 3 0.37 10.16 -4.17
C PHE A 3 0.32 11.14 -3.00
N ALA A 4 -0.79 11.89 -2.88
CA ALA A 4 -1.05 12.79 -1.77
C ALA A 4 -1.02 12.07 -0.42
N ALA A 5 -1.59 10.87 -0.31
CA ALA A 5 -1.52 10.08 0.93
C ALA A 5 -0.09 9.66 1.27
N MET A 6 0.71 9.24 0.28
CA MET A 6 2.12 8.88 0.48
C MET A 6 2.98 10.10 0.88
N SER A 7 2.61 11.30 0.43
CA SER A 7 3.25 12.56 0.83
C SER A 7 2.62 13.19 2.08
N LYS A 8 1.69 12.49 2.75
CA LYS A 8 0.93 12.97 3.92
C LYS A 8 0.17 14.29 3.68
N ASP A 9 -0.20 14.56 2.43
CA ASP A 9 -1.02 15.68 2.00
C ASP A 9 -2.51 15.34 2.11
N SER A 10 -3.01 15.38 3.34
CA SER A 10 -4.41 15.10 3.67
C SER A 10 -5.36 16.16 3.12
N GLU A 11 -4.91 17.42 3.02
CA GLU A 11 -5.71 18.54 2.50
C GLU A 11 -6.06 18.35 1.03
N PHE A 12 -5.09 17.93 0.21
CA PHE A 12 -5.35 17.62 -1.19
C PHE A 12 -6.38 16.51 -1.36
N ILE A 13 -6.36 15.48 -0.51
CA ILE A 13 -7.32 14.37 -0.58
C ILE A 13 -8.74 14.89 -0.32
N ILE A 14 -8.92 15.72 0.72
CA ILE A 14 -10.22 16.30 1.08
C ILE A 14 -10.73 17.19 -0.05
N MET A 15 -9.90 18.13 -0.52
CA MET A 15 -10.23 19.03 -1.62
C MET A 15 -10.64 18.26 -2.88
N PHE A 16 -9.86 17.25 -3.28
CA PHE A 16 -10.17 16.43 -4.45
C PHE A 16 -11.53 15.71 -4.31
N MET A 17 -11.83 15.19 -3.12
CA MET A 17 -13.10 14.51 -2.90
C MET A 17 -14.27 15.48 -2.95
N ASP A 18 -14.15 16.65 -2.34
CA ASP A 18 -15.24 17.64 -2.35
C ASP A 18 -15.53 18.21 -3.73
N GLU A 19 -14.51 18.39 -4.58
CA GLU A 19 -14.70 18.95 -5.92
C GLU A 19 -15.28 17.94 -6.94
N TYR A 20 -14.98 16.64 -6.77
CA TYR A 20 -15.26 15.63 -7.81
C TYR A 20 -16.25 14.53 -7.41
N LYS A 21 -16.55 14.31 -6.13
CA LYS A 21 -17.43 13.19 -5.70
C LYS A 21 -18.81 13.23 -6.35
N ASP A 22 -19.39 14.42 -6.52
CA ASP A 22 -20.74 14.60 -7.04
C ASP A 22 -20.85 14.44 -8.56
N LYS A 23 -19.71 14.36 -9.26
CA LYS A 23 -19.65 14.11 -10.71
C LYS A 23 -19.63 12.61 -11.05
N LEU A 24 -19.63 11.73 -10.04
CA LEU A 24 -19.48 10.29 -10.20
C LEU A 24 -20.83 9.58 -10.10
N ILE A 25 -20.96 8.46 -10.82
CA ILE A 25 -22.11 7.58 -10.67
C ILE A 25 -22.21 7.07 -9.21
N PRO A 26 -23.42 6.92 -8.63
CA PRO A 26 -23.58 6.65 -7.20
C PRO A 26 -22.79 5.44 -6.68
N ALA A 27 -22.78 4.33 -7.43
CA ALA A 27 -22.05 3.12 -7.05
C ALA A 27 -20.53 3.34 -6.99
N PHE A 28 -19.98 4.15 -7.90
CA PHE A 28 -18.55 4.47 -7.92
C PHE A 28 -18.22 5.50 -6.84
N LYS A 29 -19.07 6.51 -6.63
CA LYS A 29 -18.95 7.50 -5.56
C LYS A 29 -18.79 6.85 -4.18
N ILE A 30 -19.70 5.95 -3.82
CA ILE A 30 -19.72 5.28 -2.50
C ILE A 30 -18.43 4.47 -2.24
N ASN A 31 -17.86 3.86 -3.27
CA ASN A 31 -16.60 3.12 -3.14
C ASN A 31 -15.39 4.05 -3.14
N LEU A 32 -15.40 5.12 -3.95
CA LEU A 32 -14.33 6.09 -4.00
C LEU A 32 -14.20 6.90 -2.71
N GLU A 33 -15.32 7.25 -2.07
CA GLU A 33 -15.33 7.91 -0.75
C GLU A 33 -14.68 7.03 0.31
N LYS A 34 -15.04 5.75 0.38
CA LYS A 34 -14.38 4.80 1.30
C LYS A 34 -12.89 4.66 1.00
N TYR A 35 -12.54 4.59 -0.28
CA TYR A 35 -11.16 4.50 -0.73
C TYR A 35 -10.34 5.72 -0.31
N ALA A 36 -10.84 6.93 -0.56
CA ALA A 36 -10.18 8.18 -0.18
C ALA A 36 -10.05 8.30 1.35
N ASN A 37 -11.13 7.99 2.08
CA ASN A 37 -11.13 7.99 3.54
C ASN A 37 -10.17 6.94 4.13
N ALA A 38 -9.99 5.80 3.47
CA ALA A 38 -9.00 4.81 3.92
C ALA A 38 -7.57 5.38 3.80
N TYR A 39 -7.24 6.03 2.68
CA TYR A 39 -5.96 6.71 2.51
C TYR A 39 -5.76 7.88 3.49
N LEU A 40 -6.80 8.64 3.79
CA LEU A 40 -6.76 9.71 4.79
C LEU A 40 -6.54 9.17 6.21
N ASN A 41 -7.19 8.05 6.57
CA ASN A 41 -6.94 7.39 7.84
C ASN A 41 -5.52 6.85 7.91
N PHE A 42 -5.01 6.26 6.82
CA PHE A 42 -3.63 5.79 6.74
C PHE A 42 -2.62 6.93 6.93
N SER A 43 -2.77 8.07 6.25
CA SER A 43 -1.85 9.22 6.40
C SER A 43 -1.86 9.81 7.81
N ASN A 44 -2.99 9.70 8.51
CA ASN A 44 -3.16 10.15 9.89
C ASN A 44 -2.83 9.05 10.93
N ASN A 45 -2.15 7.97 10.54
CA ASN A 45 -1.79 6.82 11.39
C ASN A 45 -2.98 6.06 12.02
N ASN A 46 -4.20 6.25 11.51
CA ASN A 46 -5.41 5.56 11.94
C ASN A 46 -5.60 4.23 11.17
N PHE A 47 -4.63 3.32 11.31
CA PHE A 47 -4.53 2.13 10.46
C PHE A 47 -5.72 1.15 10.58
N ILE A 48 -6.29 0.99 11.78
CA ILE A 48 -7.46 0.12 12.00
C ILE A 48 -8.68 0.65 11.23
N ASN A 49 -8.98 1.95 11.33
CA ASN A 49 -10.08 2.57 10.61
C ASN A 49 -9.88 2.51 9.10
N SER A 50 -8.64 2.68 8.63
CA SER A 50 -8.26 2.49 7.24
C SER A 50 -8.58 1.06 6.77
N LEU A 51 -8.18 0.02 7.51
CA LEU A 51 -8.52 -1.37 7.20
C LEU A 51 -10.04 -1.63 7.17
N ASP A 52 -10.78 -1.08 8.12
CA ASP A 52 -12.23 -1.26 8.19
C ASP A 52 -12.98 -0.61 7.04
N LEU A 53 -12.48 0.52 6.52
CA LEU A 53 -12.99 1.11 5.29
C LEU A 53 -12.66 0.23 4.08
N LEU A 54 -11.43 -0.28 3.97
CA LEU A 54 -11.00 -1.12 2.85
C LEU A 54 -11.81 -2.41 2.72
N LYS A 55 -12.16 -3.06 3.84
CA LYS A 55 -13.03 -4.25 3.87
C LYS A 55 -14.42 -4.01 3.27
N LYS A 56 -14.91 -2.76 3.30
CA LYS A 56 -16.25 -2.36 2.83
C LYS A 56 -16.28 -1.95 1.36
N ILE A 57 -15.13 -1.91 0.68
CA ILE A 57 -15.04 -1.49 -0.72
C ILE A 57 -15.29 -2.68 -1.65
N LYS A 58 -16.18 -2.50 -2.62
CA LYS A 58 -16.48 -3.49 -3.65
C LYS A 58 -16.19 -2.91 -5.03
N PHE A 59 -14.91 -2.76 -5.37
CA PHE A 59 -14.53 -2.40 -6.75
C PHE A 59 -14.46 -3.64 -7.61
N ASP A 60 -15.19 -3.63 -8.72
CA ASP A 60 -15.07 -4.65 -9.77
C ASP A 60 -13.95 -4.34 -10.78
N ILE A 61 -13.30 -3.19 -10.64
CA ILE A 61 -12.19 -2.74 -11.48
C ILE A 61 -10.88 -3.35 -10.96
N PRO A 62 -10.14 -4.15 -11.76
CA PRO A 62 -8.90 -4.80 -11.32
C PRO A 62 -7.84 -3.84 -10.79
N SER A 63 -7.78 -2.61 -11.34
CA SER A 63 -6.80 -1.62 -10.89
C SER A 63 -7.00 -1.21 -9.43
N PHE A 64 -8.24 -1.02 -9.00
CA PHE A 64 -8.50 -0.71 -7.60
C PHE A 64 -8.25 -1.89 -6.66
N LYS A 65 -8.42 -3.13 -7.13
CA LYS A 65 -8.16 -4.33 -6.32
C LYS A 65 -6.70 -4.42 -5.89
N TYR A 66 -5.74 -4.12 -6.78
CA TYR A 66 -4.32 -4.13 -6.41
C TYR A 66 -3.99 -2.99 -5.44
N GLU A 67 -4.60 -1.81 -5.62
CA GLU A 67 -4.36 -0.65 -4.75
C GLU A 67 -4.86 -0.86 -3.33
N ILE A 68 -6.06 -1.44 -3.19
CA ILE A 68 -6.62 -1.81 -1.90
C ILE A 68 -5.70 -2.81 -1.20
N ARG A 69 -5.24 -3.85 -1.90
CA ARG A 69 -4.32 -4.83 -1.31
C ARG A 69 -3.00 -4.21 -0.86
N ASN A 70 -2.43 -3.31 -1.67
CA ASN A 70 -1.21 -2.59 -1.27
C ASN A 70 -1.43 -1.78 0.01
N LEU A 71 -2.55 -1.07 0.10
CA LEU A 71 -2.86 -0.30 1.31
C LEU A 71 -3.11 -1.21 2.52
N GLN A 72 -3.82 -2.34 2.37
CA GLN A 72 -4.01 -3.32 3.44
C GLN A 72 -2.67 -3.85 3.98
N ILE A 73 -1.75 -4.22 3.08
CA ILE A 73 -0.39 -4.67 3.42
C ILE A 73 0.35 -3.59 4.22
N MET A 74 0.32 -2.33 3.78
CA MET A 74 0.96 -1.24 4.51
C MET A 74 0.33 -1.05 5.90
N ASN A 75 -1.01 -1.10 6.02
CA ASN A 75 -1.66 -1.01 7.34
C ASN A 75 -1.25 -2.14 8.28
N PHE A 76 -1.21 -3.40 7.81
CA PHE A 76 -0.80 -4.54 8.64
C PHE A 76 0.66 -4.41 9.08
N TYR A 77 1.53 -3.94 8.20
CA TYR A 77 2.92 -3.64 8.55
C TYR A 77 3.01 -2.58 9.66
N GLU A 78 2.32 -1.45 9.51
CA GLU A 78 2.33 -0.37 10.51
C GLU A 78 1.74 -0.81 11.87
N LEU A 79 0.74 -1.70 11.84
CA LEU A 79 0.15 -2.31 13.04
C LEU A 79 1.03 -3.39 13.67
N LYS A 80 2.14 -3.80 13.02
CA LYS A 80 2.95 -4.96 13.41
C LYS A 80 2.14 -6.26 13.51
N ASP A 81 1.05 -6.35 12.76
CA ASP A 81 0.23 -7.56 12.64
C ASP A 81 0.84 -8.47 11.57
N PHE A 82 1.94 -9.13 11.95
CA PHE A 82 2.75 -9.93 11.02
C PHE A 82 2.04 -11.20 10.55
N GLU A 83 1.11 -11.75 11.35
CA GLU A 83 0.29 -12.90 10.94
C GLU A 83 -0.65 -12.53 9.80
N SER A 84 -1.41 -11.44 9.96
CA SER A 84 -2.28 -10.94 8.88
C SER A 84 -1.47 -10.51 7.65
N LEU A 85 -0.28 -9.92 7.89
CA LEU A 85 0.63 -9.51 6.83
C LEU A 85 1.14 -10.70 5.99
N GLU A 86 1.57 -11.78 6.64
CA GLU A 86 2.03 -12.99 5.96
C GLU A 86 0.90 -13.60 5.12
N TYR A 87 -0.30 -13.71 5.70
CA TYR A 87 -1.47 -14.22 5.00
C TYR A 87 -1.81 -13.41 3.74
N ILE A 88 -1.84 -12.07 3.85
CA ILE A 88 -2.18 -11.24 2.69
C ILE A 88 -1.08 -11.28 1.63
N LEU A 89 0.20 -11.33 2.00
CA LEU A 89 1.31 -11.41 1.05
C LEU A 89 1.26 -12.71 0.23
N ASP A 90 0.99 -13.84 0.87
CA ASP A 90 0.86 -15.12 0.19
C ASP A 90 -0.34 -15.12 -0.77
N SER A 91 -1.50 -14.67 -0.31
CA SER A 91 -2.70 -14.53 -1.16
C SER A 91 -2.48 -13.58 -2.34
N TYR A 92 -1.61 -12.57 -2.17
CA TYR A 92 -1.30 -11.59 -3.21
C TYR A 92 -0.34 -12.15 -4.25
N LYS A 93 0.64 -12.95 -3.82
CA LYS A 93 1.54 -13.71 -4.70
C LYS A 93 0.74 -14.67 -5.57
N HIS A 94 -0.17 -15.46 -4.99
CA HIS A 94 -1.05 -16.37 -5.73
C HIS A 94 -1.93 -15.62 -6.73
N TYR A 95 -2.51 -14.49 -6.34
CA TYR A 95 -3.30 -13.65 -7.24
C TYR A 95 -2.48 -13.13 -8.44
N ALA A 96 -1.26 -12.63 -8.21
CA ALA A 96 -0.40 -12.12 -9.27
C ALA A 96 0.01 -13.22 -10.27
N TYR A 97 0.29 -14.43 -9.77
CA TYR A 97 0.63 -15.57 -10.58
C TYR A 97 -0.54 -16.04 -11.46
N ASN A 98 -1.72 -16.22 -10.85
CA ASN A 98 -2.89 -16.82 -11.51
C ASN A 98 -3.69 -15.85 -12.39
N SER A 99 -3.58 -14.53 -12.18
CA SER A 99 -4.39 -13.56 -12.92
C SER A 99 -3.90 -13.39 -14.36
N ARG A 100 -4.72 -13.85 -15.32
CA ARG A 100 -4.50 -13.62 -16.76
C ARG A 100 -4.76 -12.17 -17.19
N ASN A 101 -5.59 -11.45 -16.44
CA ASN A 101 -6.02 -10.08 -16.75
C ASN A 101 -5.05 -9.00 -16.25
N LEU A 102 -3.99 -9.37 -15.54
CA LEU A 102 -2.97 -8.42 -15.11
C LEU A 102 -1.94 -8.21 -16.22
N SER A 103 -1.63 -6.94 -16.51
CA SER A 103 -0.50 -6.62 -17.38
C SER A 103 0.82 -7.11 -16.77
N LEU A 104 1.82 -7.34 -17.62
CA LEU A 104 3.15 -7.75 -17.16
C LEU A 104 3.74 -6.76 -16.15
N SER A 105 3.57 -5.46 -16.41
CA SER A 105 4.01 -4.40 -15.49
C SER A 105 3.29 -4.47 -14.14
N ALA A 106 1.98 -4.74 -14.11
CA ALA A 106 1.26 -4.90 -12.85
C ALA A 106 1.78 -6.11 -12.06
N LYS A 107 2.06 -7.24 -12.73
CA LYS A 107 2.64 -8.42 -12.07
C LYS A 107 4.01 -8.13 -11.46
N ILE A 108 4.89 -7.45 -12.21
CA ILE A 108 6.22 -7.04 -11.73
C ILE A 108 6.08 -6.12 -10.52
N ASN A 109 5.20 -5.12 -10.58
CA ASN A 109 4.98 -4.21 -9.46
C ASN A 109 4.51 -4.94 -8.19
N ILE A 110 3.62 -5.93 -8.33
CA ILE A 110 3.17 -6.75 -7.19
C ILE A 110 4.32 -7.58 -6.63
N GLN A 111 5.08 -8.24 -7.50
CA GLN A 111 6.22 -9.07 -7.08
C GLN A 111 7.28 -8.25 -6.35
N ASN A 112 7.63 -7.08 -6.89
CA ASN A 112 8.59 -6.18 -6.26
C ASN A 112 8.07 -5.67 -4.92
N PHE A 113 6.79 -5.27 -4.84
CA PHE A 113 6.21 -4.84 -3.56
C PHE A 113 6.23 -5.95 -2.50
N ILE A 114 5.84 -7.18 -2.85
CA ILE A 114 5.91 -8.34 -1.95
C ILE A 114 7.36 -8.57 -1.51
N LYS A 115 8.32 -8.57 -2.45
CA LYS A 115 9.75 -8.72 -2.16
C LYS A 115 10.22 -7.70 -1.12
N TYR A 116 9.88 -6.42 -1.31
CA TYR A 116 10.33 -5.34 -0.43
C TYR A 116 9.70 -5.43 0.96
N ILE A 117 8.41 -5.74 1.07
CA ILE A 117 7.75 -5.93 2.37
C ILE A 117 8.35 -7.13 3.12
N THR A 118 8.56 -8.26 2.44
CA THR A 118 9.19 -9.44 3.05
C THR A 118 10.61 -9.13 3.52
N ALA A 119 11.38 -8.35 2.74
CA ALA A 119 12.69 -7.91 3.16
C ALA A 119 12.61 -7.05 4.43
N LEU A 120 11.73 -6.04 4.47
CA LEU A 120 11.51 -5.20 5.65
C LEU A 120 11.18 -6.03 6.92
N CYS A 121 10.30 -7.02 6.80
CA CYS A 121 9.94 -7.90 7.93
C CYS A 121 11.15 -8.72 8.41
N ARG A 122 11.98 -9.24 7.49
CA ARG A 122 13.21 -9.96 7.87
C ARG A 122 14.19 -9.06 8.59
N PHE A 123 14.29 -7.78 8.23
CA PHE A 123 15.14 -6.82 8.93
C PHE A 123 14.66 -6.51 10.34
N THR A 124 13.35 -6.43 10.56
CA THR A 124 12.79 -6.23 11.89
C THR A 124 13.17 -7.37 12.84
N GLU A 125 13.35 -8.59 12.31
CA GLU A 125 13.75 -9.78 13.06
C GLU A 125 15.28 -9.93 13.18
N ASN A 126 16.04 -9.57 12.14
CA ASN A 126 17.49 -9.78 12.06
C ASN A 126 18.19 -8.48 11.60
N LYS A 127 18.79 -7.75 12.55
CA LYS A 127 19.42 -6.42 12.36
C LYS A 127 20.73 -6.43 11.55
N LYS A 128 20.78 -7.02 10.35
CA LYS A 128 21.98 -7.02 9.48
C LYS A 128 22.07 -5.75 8.63
N SER A 129 23.07 -4.92 8.89
CA SER A 129 23.22 -3.56 8.34
C SER A 129 23.53 -3.46 6.84
N VAL A 130 24.11 -4.50 6.22
CA VAL A 130 24.52 -4.48 4.80
C VAL A 130 23.33 -4.68 3.87
N GLU A 131 22.37 -5.51 4.26
CA GLU A 131 21.26 -5.87 3.40
C GLU A 131 20.25 -4.69 3.27
N ILE A 132 20.17 -3.78 4.26
CA ILE A 132 19.21 -2.65 4.24
C ILE A 132 19.59 -1.57 3.20
N GLN A 133 20.89 -1.33 2.99
CA GLN A 133 21.36 -0.36 1.98
C GLN A 133 21.16 -0.89 0.56
N GLN A 134 21.28 -2.21 0.37
CA GLN A 134 20.94 -2.84 -0.89
C GLN A 134 19.44 -2.72 -1.18
N LEU A 135 18.59 -2.99 -0.19
CA LEU A 135 17.14 -2.82 -0.30
C LEU A 135 16.76 -1.37 -0.68
N ARG A 136 17.38 -0.38 -0.04
CA ARG A 136 17.20 1.04 -0.37
C ARG A 136 17.43 1.32 -1.85
N LYS A 137 18.60 0.93 -2.38
CA LYS A 137 18.98 1.17 -3.78
C LYS A 137 18.03 0.49 -4.76
N GLU A 138 17.54 -0.70 -4.42
CA GLU A 138 16.56 -1.39 -5.26
C GLU A 138 15.24 -0.61 -5.33
N ILE A 139 14.72 -0.15 -4.19
CA ILE A 139 13.48 0.62 -4.11
C ILE A 139 13.62 1.98 -4.83
N GLU A 140 14.76 2.65 -4.69
CA GLU A 140 15.04 3.93 -5.36
C GLU A 140 14.98 3.83 -6.89
N ASN A 141 15.47 2.72 -7.45
CA ASN A 141 15.50 2.49 -8.90
C ASN A 141 14.20 1.90 -9.48
N ASP A 142 13.30 1.39 -8.64
CA ASP A 142 12.02 0.84 -9.09
C ASP A 142 11.00 1.96 -9.41
N LYS A 143 9.95 1.68 -10.18
CA LYS A 143 8.87 2.63 -10.53
C LYS A 143 7.56 2.34 -9.79
N ILE A 144 7.63 1.62 -8.66
CA ILE A 144 6.46 1.31 -7.84
C ILE A 144 5.88 2.54 -7.14
N ILE A 145 4.55 2.58 -7.03
CA ILE A 145 3.82 3.71 -6.44
C ILE A 145 4.04 3.85 -4.93
N THR A 146 4.34 2.75 -4.24
CA THR A 146 4.58 2.68 -2.80
C THR A 146 6.04 3.01 -2.42
N LYS A 147 6.86 3.44 -3.40
CA LYS A 147 8.28 3.77 -3.20
C LYS A 147 8.52 4.67 -1.99
N TYR A 148 7.81 5.80 -1.91
CA TYR A 148 8.05 6.79 -0.86
C TYR A 148 7.86 6.22 0.54
N TRP A 149 6.76 5.50 0.76
CA TRP A 149 6.49 4.84 2.04
C TRP A 149 7.52 3.73 2.34
N LEU A 150 7.91 2.92 1.34
CA LEU A 150 8.95 1.91 1.54
C LEU A 150 10.30 2.52 1.95
N LEU A 151 10.69 3.64 1.33
CA LEU A 151 11.91 4.36 1.71
C LEU A 151 11.82 4.98 3.10
N GLU A 152 10.64 5.47 3.51
CA GLU A 152 10.37 5.88 4.90
C GLU A 152 10.61 4.72 5.87
N LYS A 153 10.04 3.53 5.60
CA LYS A 153 10.25 2.34 6.45
C LYS A 153 11.72 1.90 6.49
N VAL A 154 12.42 1.96 5.36
CA VAL A 154 13.87 1.69 5.31
C VAL A 154 14.65 2.67 6.20
N ASN A 155 14.33 3.98 6.14
CA ASN A 155 14.96 5.00 6.98
C ASN A 155 14.71 4.76 8.47
N GLU A 156 13.48 4.40 8.84
CA GLU A 156 13.13 4.08 10.23
C GLU A 156 13.98 2.93 10.77
N LEU A 157 14.17 1.86 9.98
CA LEU A 157 15.00 0.73 10.38
C LEU A 157 16.51 1.06 10.43
N ASP A 158 16.98 1.92 9.53
CA ASP A 158 18.39 2.35 9.48
C ASP A 158 18.75 3.23 10.70
N ASN A 159 17.81 4.06 11.16
CA ASN A 159 17.95 4.92 12.35
C ASN A 159 17.85 4.16 13.68
N LEU A 160 17.39 2.90 13.68
CA LEU A 160 17.33 2.03 14.86
C LEU A 160 18.63 1.23 15.10
N LYS A 161 19.69 1.51 14.33
CA LYS A 161 21.06 1.05 14.57
C LYS A 161 21.69 1.79 15.74
#